data_AF-A0AAX4PK29-F1
#
_entry.id   AF-A0AAX4PK29-F1
#
_cell.length_a   1.000
_cell.length_b   1.000
_cell.length_c   1.000
_cell.angle_alpha   90.00
_cell.angle_beta   90.00
_cell.angle_gamma   90.00
#
_symmetry.space_group_name_H-M   'P 1'
#
loop_
_entity.id
_entity.type
_entity.pdbx_description
1 polymer ?
#
loop_
_entity_poly.entity_id
_entity_poly.type
_entity_poly.pdbx_seq_one_letter_code
_entity_poly.pdbx_strand_id
1 'polypeptide(L)'
;MPRDMTGTGRYPPTPQYPPFAFYSCIRLGDPEQLAKIMKSDPYFWTQDNGAGAPVHFATTYKQLDMLHHILNNGGEVNQRDKKGFTALHRAAYLSHFEGYLEIYEYLLSRGADPSIQSEDYDPYLNPGKKLPIEVAVDDETVRGKIKALEKKYKSTEKAAEPHEDIGDWWALYDYGLDSIKQWKKGYTHEYPEVMKRRKDEEDRKREKRERKEKQAAIAANPALAASLQPTSAAPNTPIAFMFPGQGSQAVGMAKDTLGIPRVKEMFDEAKEVLGYDLLDVCLNGPKSKLDNTVYAQPALFVCSMAAVEMFRQDNAKTVDTCACTAGLSLGEYTALVFAGVMTFKDALAVVKVRGESMAEAAAAGEPHGMLSIVGLADSAVEEICKQTRDHFKAQGDAAVVCQMANYLFPQGRVVSGHNKALDHLAKLATSKGALKAQRVAVSGAFHTPLMQSASDNLEKALAGVKLNKPRIPVYSNVTASPFPDDEAEIKKILMRQLVEPVQWESLIKSVISSGKTSLHELGPGQQIKAMVKRIDQQCWKKFTNARV
;
A
#
# COMPACT_ATOMS: atom_id res chain seq x y z
N MET A 1 -19.13 -22.47 1.04
CA MET A 1 -17.73 -22.01 1.02
C MET A 1 -17.65 -20.69 1.77
N PRO A 2 -16.64 -20.43 2.63
CA PRO A 2 -16.42 -19.06 3.09
C PRO A 2 -15.99 -18.24 1.88
N ARG A 3 -16.51 -17.00 1.77
CA ARG A 3 -16.16 -16.04 0.73
C ARG A 3 -14.64 -16.04 0.53
N ASP A 4 -14.18 -16.07 -0.72
CA ASP A 4 -12.76 -15.91 -1.05
C ASP A 4 -12.23 -14.62 -0.38
N MET A 5 -11.43 -14.83 0.67
CA MET A 5 -10.96 -13.78 1.57
C MET A 5 -9.70 -13.07 1.07
N THR A 6 -9.21 -13.39 -0.13
CA THR A 6 -7.95 -12.80 -0.63
C THR A 6 -8.14 -11.43 -1.28
N GLY A 7 -9.38 -11.06 -1.63
CA GLY A 7 -9.69 -9.82 -2.37
C GLY A 7 -10.16 -8.62 -1.53
N THR A 8 -10.36 -8.76 -0.21
CA THR A 8 -10.96 -7.69 0.63
C THR A 8 -10.10 -7.23 1.81
N GLY A 9 -9.06 -7.97 2.18
CA GLY A 9 -8.15 -7.57 3.27
C GLY A 9 -8.73 -7.68 4.69
N ARG A 10 -9.91 -8.30 4.86
CA ARG A 10 -10.43 -8.70 6.18
C ARG A 10 -9.89 -10.08 6.55
N TYR A 11 -9.24 -10.18 7.70
CA TYR A 11 -9.07 -11.44 8.42
C TYR A 11 -10.22 -11.58 9.42
N PRO A 12 -10.78 -12.79 9.61
CA PRO A 12 -11.71 -13.01 10.72
C PRO A 12 -11.01 -12.59 12.02
N PRO A 13 -11.63 -11.80 12.93
CA PRO A 13 -11.12 -11.64 14.28
C PRO A 13 -10.78 -13.02 14.84
N THR A 14 -9.57 -13.17 15.38
CA THR A 14 -9.14 -14.44 15.95
C THR A 14 -9.93 -14.64 17.24
N PRO A 15 -10.89 -15.59 17.28
CA PRO A 15 -11.66 -15.77 18.50
C PRO A 15 -10.69 -16.26 19.59
N GLN A 16 -10.87 -15.76 20.82
CA GLN A 16 -10.02 -16.12 21.95
C GLN A 16 -10.01 -17.64 22.19
N TYR A 17 -11.12 -18.30 21.87
CA TYR A 17 -11.25 -19.75 21.79
C TYR A 17 -11.58 -20.16 20.36
N PRO A 18 -10.90 -21.17 19.79
CA PRO A 18 -11.28 -21.66 18.47
C PRO A 18 -12.70 -22.23 18.53
N PRO A 19 -13.53 -22.11 17.47
CA PRO A 19 -14.89 -22.65 17.45
C PRO A 19 -14.96 -24.12 17.87
N PHE A 20 -13.93 -24.90 17.53
CA PHE A 20 -13.79 -26.29 17.93
C PHE A 20 -13.83 -26.51 19.46
N ALA A 21 -13.26 -25.60 20.27
CA ALA A 21 -13.26 -25.72 21.73
C ALA A 21 -14.69 -25.60 22.30
N PHE A 22 -15.50 -24.69 21.75
CA PHE A 22 -16.89 -24.51 22.15
C PHE A 22 -17.76 -25.71 21.78
N TYR A 23 -17.70 -26.18 20.53
CA TYR A 23 -18.49 -27.35 20.10
C TYR A 23 -18.02 -28.65 20.78
N SER A 24 -16.74 -28.75 21.13
CA SER A 24 -16.22 -29.88 21.93
C SER A 24 -16.77 -29.85 23.36
N CYS A 25 -16.82 -28.68 23.99
CA CYS A 25 -17.43 -28.50 25.31
C CYS A 25 -18.91 -28.93 25.30
N ILE A 26 -19.69 -28.52 24.30
CA ILE A 26 -21.09 -28.94 24.17
C ILE A 26 -21.19 -30.45 24.04
N ARG A 27 -20.37 -31.05 23.18
CA ARG A 27 -20.35 -32.51 22.99
C ARG A 27 -20.03 -33.26 24.28
N LEU A 28 -19.10 -32.75 25.07
CA LEU A 28 -18.64 -33.36 26.32
C LEU A 28 -19.56 -33.08 27.52
N GLY A 29 -20.48 -32.11 27.40
CA GLY A 29 -21.42 -31.76 28.48
C GLY A 29 -20.76 -30.99 29.62
N ASP A 30 -19.91 -30.00 29.30
CA ASP A 30 -19.19 -29.19 30.30
C ASP A 30 -19.82 -27.79 30.44
N PRO A 31 -20.75 -27.56 31.40
CA PRO A 31 -21.46 -26.29 31.55
C PRO A 31 -20.56 -25.15 32.03
N GLU A 32 -19.52 -25.47 32.81
CA GLU A 32 -18.63 -24.47 33.38
C GLU A 32 -17.69 -23.90 32.32
N GLN A 33 -17.13 -24.79 31.48
CA GLN A 33 -16.33 -24.38 30.35
C GLN A 33 -17.18 -23.63 29.31
N LEU A 34 -18.44 -24.04 29.12
CA LEU A 34 -19.39 -23.34 28.27
C LEU A 34 -19.60 -21.90 28.76
N ALA A 35 -19.88 -21.72 30.04
CA ALA A 35 -20.09 -20.41 30.66
C ALA A 35 -18.84 -19.51 30.54
N LYS A 36 -17.64 -20.07 30.68
CA LYS A 36 -16.37 -19.33 30.47
C LYS A 36 -16.24 -18.83 29.04
N ILE A 37 -16.51 -19.69 28.05
CA ILE A 37 -16.42 -19.32 26.63
C ILE A 37 -17.47 -18.24 26.30
N MET A 38 -18.70 -18.41 26.79
CA MET A 38 -19.79 -17.45 26.57
C MET A 38 -19.53 -16.08 27.19
N LYS A 39 -18.81 -16.02 28.32
CA LYS A 39 -18.41 -14.75 28.94
C LYS A 39 -17.38 -13.98 28.10
N SER A 40 -16.47 -14.69 27.43
CA SER A 40 -15.45 -14.07 26.57
C SER A 40 -15.96 -13.72 25.17
N ASP A 41 -16.89 -14.51 24.64
CA ASP A 41 -17.43 -14.34 23.31
C ASP A 41 -18.94 -14.67 23.33
N PRO A 42 -19.78 -13.63 23.49
CA PRO A 42 -21.21 -13.78 23.70
C PRO A 42 -21.98 -14.07 22.41
N TYR A 43 -21.33 -14.35 21.28
CA TYR A 43 -22.01 -14.65 20.02
C TYR A 43 -22.03 -16.14 19.69
N PHE A 44 -21.19 -16.94 20.36
CA PHE A 44 -21.07 -18.37 20.07
C PHE A 44 -22.35 -19.17 20.29
N TRP A 45 -23.24 -18.74 21.20
CA TRP A 45 -24.45 -19.50 21.55
C TRP A 45 -25.57 -19.42 20.50
N THR A 46 -25.50 -18.49 19.54
CA THR A 46 -26.34 -18.47 18.32
C THR A 46 -25.56 -18.76 17.04
N GLN A 47 -24.22 -18.81 17.06
CA GLN A 47 -23.44 -18.96 15.83
C GLN A 47 -23.65 -20.33 15.14
N ASP A 48 -23.94 -20.32 13.84
CA ASP A 48 -23.95 -21.52 13.00
C ASP A 48 -22.60 -21.68 12.30
N ASN A 49 -21.89 -22.79 12.55
CA ASN A 49 -20.63 -23.12 11.88
C ASN A 49 -20.81 -23.69 10.46
N GLY A 50 -22.05 -23.75 9.97
CA GLY A 50 -22.46 -24.35 8.72
C GLY A 50 -22.94 -25.80 8.84
N ALA A 51 -22.72 -26.45 9.97
CA ALA A 51 -23.28 -27.75 10.31
C ALA A 51 -24.37 -27.65 11.39
N GLY A 52 -24.70 -26.45 11.87
CA GLY A 52 -25.74 -26.19 12.85
C GLY A 52 -25.30 -25.18 13.92
N ALA A 53 -26.30 -24.53 14.53
CA ALA A 53 -26.13 -23.74 15.74
C ALA A 53 -25.90 -24.63 16.99
N PRO A 54 -25.47 -24.06 18.13
CA PRO A 54 -25.15 -24.81 19.35
C PRO A 54 -26.31 -25.62 19.90
N VAL A 55 -27.53 -25.09 19.80
CA VAL A 55 -28.77 -25.80 20.14
C VAL A 55 -28.92 -27.11 19.37
N HIS A 56 -28.47 -27.13 18.11
CA HIS A 56 -28.49 -28.33 17.28
C HIS A 56 -27.48 -29.38 17.75
N PHE A 57 -26.28 -28.94 18.14
CA PHE A 57 -25.24 -29.82 18.65
C PHE A 57 -25.59 -30.40 20.02
N ALA A 58 -26.12 -29.59 20.94
CA ALA A 58 -26.59 -30.04 22.24
C ALA A 58 -27.70 -31.11 22.07
N THR A 59 -28.63 -30.89 21.13
CA THR A 59 -29.63 -31.90 20.78
C THR A 59 -28.99 -33.17 20.19
N THR A 60 -28.11 -33.06 19.19
CA THR A 60 -27.47 -34.22 18.55
C THR A 60 -26.65 -35.08 19.51
N TYR A 61 -26.02 -34.48 20.53
CA TYR A 61 -25.22 -35.21 21.52
C TYR A 61 -26.00 -35.59 22.78
N LYS A 62 -27.33 -35.36 22.80
CA LYS A 62 -28.20 -35.68 23.92
C LYS A 62 -27.83 -34.95 25.23
N GLN A 63 -27.40 -33.70 25.12
CA GLN A 63 -26.89 -32.89 26.21
C GLN A 63 -27.97 -31.92 26.71
N LEU A 64 -28.94 -32.43 27.48
CA LEU A 64 -30.10 -31.66 27.94
C LEU A 64 -29.70 -30.46 28.81
N ASP A 65 -28.70 -30.61 29.69
CA ASP A 65 -28.21 -29.53 30.56
C ASP A 65 -27.56 -28.41 29.74
N MET A 66 -26.80 -28.77 28.69
CA MET A 66 -26.20 -27.79 27.77
C MET A 66 -27.29 -27.06 27.00
N LEU A 67 -28.31 -27.79 26.53
CA LEU A 67 -29.45 -27.21 25.84
C LEU A 67 -30.21 -26.23 26.75
N HIS A 68 -30.38 -26.57 28.03
CA HIS A 68 -30.97 -25.69 29.03
C HIS A 68 -30.14 -24.42 29.24
N HIS A 69 -28.82 -24.54 29.36
CA HIS A 69 -27.92 -23.39 29.50
C HIS A 69 -27.94 -22.47 28.28
N ILE A 70 -27.89 -23.02 27.06
CA ILE A 70 -27.90 -22.24 25.82
C ILE A 70 -29.20 -21.43 25.71
N LEU A 71 -30.36 -22.07 25.94
CA LEU A 71 -31.66 -21.40 25.82
C LEU A 71 -31.93 -20.36 26.93
N ASN A 72 -31.38 -20.54 28.13
CA ASN A 72 -31.51 -19.54 29.20
C ASN A 72 -30.61 -18.32 29.00
N ASN A 73 -29.57 -18.44 28.18
CA ASN A 73 -28.65 -17.35 27.86
C ASN A 73 -28.96 -16.71 26.51
N GLY A 74 -30.22 -16.81 26.06
CA GLY A 74 -30.73 -16.10 24.90
C GLY A 74 -30.73 -16.90 23.60
N GLY A 75 -30.27 -18.16 23.62
CA GLY A 75 -30.26 -19.04 22.45
C GLY A 75 -31.64 -19.23 21.83
N GLU A 76 -31.68 -19.25 20.50
CA GLU A 76 -32.93 -19.25 19.74
C GLU A 76 -33.40 -20.69 19.47
N VAL A 77 -34.51 -21.08 20.10
CA VAL A 77 -35.03 -22.46 20.04
C VAL A 77 -35.47 -22.86 18.62
N ASN A 78 -35.94 -21.90 17.84
CA ASN A 78 -36.39 -22.07 16.46
C ASN A 78 -35.33 -21.65 15.43
N GLN A 79 -34.07 -21.48 15.85
CA GLN A 79 -32.98 -21.22 14.92
C GLN A 79 -32.85 -22.35 13.91
N ARG A 80 -32.68 -21.98 12.65
CA ARG A 80 -32.52 -22.90 11.54
C ARG A 80 -31.05 -22.98 11.16
N ASP A 81 -30.56 -24.18 10.88
CA ASP A 81 -29.28 -24.37 10.21
C ASP A 81 -29.39 -24.04 8.71
N LYS A 82 -28.26 -24.09 7.99
CA LYS A 82 -28.21 -23.84 6.53
C LYS A 82 -29.11 -24.74 5.69
N LYS A 83 -29.62 -25.84 6.23
CA LYS A 83 -30.56 -26.75 5.57
C LYS A 83 -32.00 -26.56 6.06
N GLY A 84 -32.25 -25.51 6.83
CA GLY A 84 -33.56 -25.17 7.37
C GLY A 84 -33.99 -26.00 8.58
N PHE A 85 -33.14 -26.88 9.11
CA PHE A 85 -33.49 -27.72 10.26
C PHE A 85 -33.42 -26.92 11.54
N THR A 86 -34.40 -27.13 12.43
CA THR A 86 -34.35 -26.66 13.82
C THR A 86 -33.82 -27.76 14.74
N ALA A 87 -33.51 -27.42 15.99
CA ALA A 87 -33.21 -28.41 17.03
C ALA A 87 -34.33 -29.45 17.19
N LEU A 88 -35.60 -29.05 16.99
CA LEU A 88 -36.76 -29.93 17.08
C LEU A 88 -36.75 -31.00 15.98
N HIS A 89 -36.33 -30.66 14.76
CA HIS A 89 -36.17 -31.65 13.68
C HIS A 89 -35.09 -32.70 14.02
N ARG A 90 -33.98 -32.29 14.63
CA ARG A 90 -32.91 -33.23 15.02
C ARG A 90 -33.35 -34.17 16.14
N ALA A 91 -34.09 -33.64 17.11
CA ALA A 91 -34.67 -34.45 18.19
C ALA A 91 -35.69 -35.47 17.62
N ALA A 92 -36.52 -35.06 16.67
CA ALA A 92 -37.46 -35.97 16.00
C ALA A 92 -36.75 -37.07 15.20
N TYR A 93 -35.73 -36.72 14.41
CA TYR A 93 -34.94 -37.69 13.65
C TYR A 93 -34.31 -38.77 14.55
N LEU A 94 -33.84 -38.36 15.74
CA LEU A 94 -33.16 -39.24 16.71
C LEU A 94 -34.09 -39.84 17.77
N SER A 95 -35.40 -39.58 17.70
CA SER A 95 -36.39 -39.94 18.74
C SER A 95 -36.57 -41.44 19.00
N HIS A 96 -36.05 -42.30 18.12
CA HIS A 96 -36.01 -43.75 18.32
C HIS A 96 -34.93 -44.19 19.31
N PHE A 97 -33.98 -43.32 19.64
CA PHE A 97 -33.00 -43.55 20.70
C PHE A 97 -33.49 -42.99 22.05
N GLU A 98 -33.10 -43.65 23.14
CA GLU A 98 -33.46 -43.25 24.50
C GLU A 98 -32.94 -41.84 24.86
N GLY A 99 -33.80 -41.01 25.45
CA GLY A 99 -33.49 -39.65 25.91
C GLY A 99 -33.81 -38.53 24.91
N TYR A 100 -34.12 -38.86 23.64
CA TYR A 100 -34.43 -37.85 22.62
C TYR A 100 -35.88 -37.39 22.62
N LEU A 101 -36.82 -38.22 23.10
CA LEU A 101 -38.20 -37.79 23.31
C LEU A 101 -38.30 -36.77 24.45
N GLU A 102 -37.45 -36.91 25.46
CA GLU A 102 -37.28 -35.99 26.58
C GLU A 102 -36.72 -34.64 26.09
N ILE A 103 -35.75 -34.66 25.17
CA ILE A 103 -35.26 -33.44 24.52
C ILE A 103 -36.33 -32.82 23.62
N TYR A 104 -37.10 -33.63 22.88
CA TYR A 104 -38.22 -33.15 22.06
C TYR A 104 -39.28 -32.45 22.90
N GLU A 105 -39.69 -33.07 24.01
CA GLU A 105 -40.59 -32.50 24.99
C GLU A 105 -40.02 -31.21 25.60
N TYR A 106 -38.75 -31.19 25.98
CA TYR A 106 -38.10 -30.01 26.54
C TYR A 106 -38.13 -28.85 25.54
N LEU A 107 -37.76 -29.07 24.28
CA LEU A 107 -37.80 -28.05 23.24
C LEU A 107 -39.22 -27.49 23.04
N LEU A 108 -40.25 -28.34 23.02
CA LEU A 108 -41.64 -27.90 22.94
C LEU A 108 -42.05 -27.04 24.15
N SER A 109 -41.62 -27.42 25.36
CA SER A 109 -41.85 -26.64 26.58
C SER A 109 -41.19 -25.26 26.55
N ARG A 110 -40.12 -25.10 25.76
CA ARG A 110 -39.39 -23.84 25.52
C ARG A 110 -39.91 -23.06 24.33
N GLY A 111 -41.05 -23.46 23.76
CA GLY A 111 -41.70 -22.74 22.65
C GLY A 111 -41.22 -23.14 21.26
N ALA A 112 -40.57 -24.29 21.09
CA ALA A 112 -40.25 -24.81 19.77
C ALA A 112 -41.52 -25.01 18.93
N ASP A 113 -41.46 -24.61 17.66
CA ASP A 113 -42.59 -24.66 16.74
C ASP A 113 -42.50 -25.89 15.82
N PRO A 114 -43.40 -26.89 15.97
CA PRO A 114 -43.43 -28.06 15.11
C PRO A 114 -43.95 -27.79 13.70
N SER A 115 -44.43 -26.57 13.40
CA SER A 115 -44.92 -26.20 12.07
C SER A 115 -43.82 -25.68 11.14
N ILE A 116 -42.62 -25.38 11.66
CA ILE A 116 -41.47 -24.95 10.85
C ILE A 116 -41.05 -26.12 9.96
N GLN A 117 -40.92 -25.87 8.67
CA GLN A 117 -40.46 -26.86 7.70
C GLN A 117 -38.96 -26.70 7.40
N SER A 118 -38.31 -27.83 7.12
CA SER A 118 -36.94 -27.86 6.59
C SER A 118 -36.85 -27.18 5.21
N GLU A 119 -35.63 -26.90 4.75
CA GLU A 119 -35.40 -26.75 3.31
C GLU A 119 -35.22 -28.13 2.66
N ASP A 120 -35.16 -28.18 1.33
CA ASP A 120 -35.09 -29.43 0.57
C ASP A 120 -33.73 -30.13 0.80
N TYR A 121 -33.70 -31.01 1.79
CA TYR A 121 -32.47 -31.64 2.32
C TYR A 121 -31.91 -32.71 1.40
N ASP A 122 -32.81 -33.49 0.79
CA ASP A 122 -32.50 -34.61 -0.08
C ASP A 122 -33.38 -34.55 -1.32
N PRO A 123 -33.09 -33.60 -2.24
CA PRO A 123 -33.89 -33.39 -3.44
C PRO A 123 -33.87 -34.59 -4.39
N TYR A 124 -33.02 -35.59 -4.13
CA TYR A 124 -32.82 -36.75 -4.98
C TYR A 124 -33.46 -38.03 -4.45
N LEU A 125 -33.42 -38.29 -3.13
CA LEU A 125 -33.97 -39.52 -2.53
C LEU A 125 -35.32 -39.32 -1.85
N ASN A 126 -35.58 -38.14 -1.26
CA ASN A 126 -36.86 -37.85 -0.60
C ASN A 126 -37.18 -36.35 -0.68
N PRO A 127 -37.57 -35.88 -1.88
CA PRO A 127 -37.74 -34.46 -2.14
C PRO A 127 -38.86 -33.84 -1.31
N GLY A 128 -38.67 -32.56 -0.99
CA GLY A 128 -39.69 -31.72 -0.37
C GLY A 128 -39.36 -31.33 1.08
N LYS A 129 -39.91 -30.17 1.47
CA LYS A 129 -39.79 -29.62 2.82
C LYS A 129 -40.52 -30.52 3.83
N LYS A 130 -39.87 -30.85 4.94
CA LYS A 130 -40.40 -31.77 5.96
C LYS A 130 -40.66 -31.05 7.27
N LEU A 131 -41.72 -31.45 7.96
CA LEU A 131 -41.96 -31.12 9.37
C LEU A 131 -41.07 -31.99 10.28
N PRO A 132 -40.87 -31.60 11.56
CA PRO A 132 -40.14 -32.41 12.53
C PRO A 132 -40.66 -33.86 12.62
N ILE A 133 -41.97 -34.06 12.67
CA ILE A 133 -42.54 -35.42 12.72
C ILE A 133 -42.26 -36.25 11.46
N GLU A 134 -42.16 -35.60 10.30
CA GLU A 134 -41.93 -36.27 9.02
C GLU A 134 -40.47 -36.70 8.85
N VAL A 135 -39.54 -36.03 9.54
CA VAL A 135 -38.13 -36.46 9.61
C VAL A 135 -37.90 -37.56 10.64
N ALA A 136 -38.84 -37.81 11.57
CA ALA A 136 -38.74 -38.93 12.48
C ALA A 136 -38.80 -40.27 11.72
N VAL A 137 -38.13 -41.29 12.27
CA VAL A 137 -38.18 -42.67 11.76
C VAL A 137 -39.63 -43.10 11.57
N ASP A 138 -39.89 -43.85 10.50
CA ASP A 138 -41.22 -44.36 10.17
C ASP A 138 -41.60 -45.54 11.08
N ASP A 139 -41.80 -45.21 12.35
CA ASP A 139 -42.26 -46.11 13.40
C ASP A 139 -43.50 -45.50 14.07
N GLU A 140 -44.61 -46.25 14.05
CA GLU A 140 -45.90 -45.78 14.55
C GLU A 140 -45.87 -45.47 16.06
N THR A 141 -45.07 -46.20 16.83
CA THR A 141 -44.95 -46.00 18.28
C THR A 141 -44.23 -44.70 18.58
N VAL A 142 -43.11 -44.45 17.90
CA VAL A 142 -42.32 -43.22 18.04
C VAL A 142 -43.08 -42.00 17.55
N ARG A 143 -43.66 -42.06 16.33
CA ARG A 143 -44.49 -40.97 15.78
C ARG A 143 -45.74 -40.72 16.62
N GLY A 144 -46.33 -41.77 17.20
CA GLY A 144 -47.45 -41.67 18.14
C GLY A 144 -47.10 -40.87 19.40
N LYS A 145 -45.93 -41.13 19.99
CA LYS A 145 -45.41 -40.36 21.15
C LYS A 145 -45.14 -38.90 20.78
N ILE A 146 -44.54 -38.63 19.62
CA ILE A 146 -44.32 -37.25 19.13
C ILE A 146 -45.65 -36.50 18.98
N LYS A 147 -46.66 -37.09 18.34
CA LYS A 147 -48.01 -36.49 18.20
C LYS A 147 -48.65 -36.18 19.57
N ALA A 148 -48.46 -37.08 20.54
CA ALA A 148 -48.97 -36.87 21.89
C ALA A 148 -48.30 -35.67 22.57
N LEU A 149 -46.97 -35.51 22.40
CA LEU A 149 -46.22 -34.36 22.91
C LEU A 149 -46.65 -33.05 22.22
N GLU A 150 -46.76 -33.03 20.90
CA GLU A 150 -47.23 -31.85 20.16
C GLU A 150 -48.63 -31.43 20.59
N LYS A 151 -49.53 -32.39 20.84
CA LYS A 151 -50.86 -32.14 21.39
C LYS A 151 -50.79 -31.58 22.82
N LYS A 152 -49.91 -32.13 23.67
CA LYS A 152 -49.71 -31.69 25.06
C LYS A 152 -49.23 -30.23 25.13
N TYR A 153 -48.31 -29.84 24.26
CA TYR A 153 -47.71 -28.49 24.20
C TYR A 153 -48.33 -27.59 23.11
N LYS A 154 -49.55 -27.89 22.67
CA LYS A 154 -50.25 -27.11 21.64
C LYS A 154 -50.56 -25.69 22.11
N SER A 155 -50.88 -25.51 23.39
CA SER A 155 -51.20 -24.20 23.99
C SER A 155 -49.96 -23.44 24.48
N THR A 156 -48.77 -24.03 24.39
CA THR A 156 -47.52 -23.34 24.73
C THR A 156 -47.21 -22.30 23.67
N GLU A 157 -46.97 -21.06 24.12
CA GLU A 157 -46.57 -19.96 23.25
C GLU A 157 -45.32 -20.34 22.45
N LYS A 158 -45.36 -20.08 21.13
CA LYS A 158 -44.28 -20.44 20.21
C LYS A 158 -43.31 -19.27 20.10
N ALA A 159 -42.03 -19.55 20.23
CA ALA A 159 -40.98 -18.57 19.99
C ALA A 159 -40.98 -18.20 18.50
N ALA A 160 -40.70 -16.93 18.19
CA ALA A 160 -40.61 -16.49 16.80
C ALA A 160 -39.46 -17.19 16.06
N GLU A 161 -39.59 -17.36 14.75
CA GLU A 161 -38.46 -17.76 13.91
C GLU A 161 -37.45 -16.59 13.88
N PRO A 162 -36.19 -16.80 14.28
CA PRO A 162 -35.20 -15.74 14.28
C PRO A 162 -34.78 -15.37 12.86
N HIS A 163 -34.15 -14.20 12.70
CA HIS A 163 -33.59 -13.78 11.42
C HIS A 163 -32.55 -14.80 10.91
N GLU A 164 -32.46 -14.99 9.59
CA GLU A 164 -31.52 -15.96 8.97
C GLU A 164 -30.04 -15.67 9.34
N ASP A 165 -29.72 -14.40 9.49
CA ASP A 165 -28.39 -13.92 9.89
C ASP A 165 -28.07 -14.08 11.38
N ILE A 166 -29.00 -14.57 12.21
CA ILE A 166 -28.72 -14.80 13.64
C ILE A 166 -27.60 -15.82 13.88
N GLY A 167 -27.35 -16.68 12.88
CA GLY A 167 -26.25 -17.64 12.87
C GLY A 167 -25.04 -17.20 12.06
N ASP A 168 -25.10 -16.07 11.35
CA ASP A 168 -23.99 -15.58 10.54
C ASP A 168 -22.97 -14.84 11.40
N TRP A 169 -21.75 -15.34 11.37
CA TRP A 169 -20.68 -14.82 12.21
C TRP A 169 -20.31 -13.37 11.89
N TRP A 170 -20.42 -12.95 10.62
CA TRP A 170 -20.10 -11.59 10.22
C TRP A 170 -21.22 -10.61 10.55
N ALA A 171 -22.47 -11.01 10.36
CA ALA A 171 -23.61 -10.22 10.79
C ALA A 171 -23.54 -9.98 12.30
N LEU A 172 -23.35 -11.04 13.11
CA LEU A 172 -23.20 -10.95 14.56
C LEU A 172 -22.08 -10.00 14.98
N TYR A 173 -20.94 -10.05 14.29
CA TYR A 173 -19.81 -9.18 14.57
C TYR A 173 -20.04 -7.71 14.19
N ASP A 174 -20.56 -7.45 12.99
CA ASP A 174 -20.69 -6.09 12.46
C ASP A 174 -21.90 -5.33 13.04
N TYR A 175 -22.96 -6.02 13.45
CA TYR A 175 -24.21 -5.39 13.91
C TYR A 175 -24.59 -5.74 15.35
N GLY A 176 -24.00 -6.78 15.93
CA GLY A 176 -24.35 -7.26 17.26
C GLY A 176 -25.68 -8.01 17.29
N LEU A 177 -25.79 -8.91 18.26
CA LEU A 177 -26.91 -9.84 18.36
C LEU A 177 -28.26 -9.15 18.62
N ASP A 178 -28.31 -8.18 19.52
CA ASP A 178 -29.56 -7.48 19.86
C ASP A 178 -30.17 -6.76 18.66
N SER A 179 -29.32 -6.26 17.75
CA SER A 179 -29.77 -5.60 16.53
C SER A 179 -30.33 -6.61 15.54
N ILE A 180 -29.67 -7.76 15.36
CA ILE A 180 -30.13 -8.81 14.45
C ILE A 180 -31.45 -9.42 14.92
N LYS A 181 -31.63 -9.59 16.24
CA LYS A 181 -32.91 -10.06 16.81
C LYS A 181 -34.09 -9.14 16.49
N GLN A 182 -33.85 -7.87 16.22
CA GLN A 182 -34.87 -6.89 15.85
C GLN A 182 -35.13 -6.84 14.34
N TRP A 183 -34.31 -7.53 13.53
CA TRP A 183 -34.48 -7.54 12.08
C TRP A 183 -35.74 -8.31 11.69
N LYS A 184 -36.54 -7.70 10.81
CA LYS A 184 -37.72 -8.34 10.24
C LYS A 184 -37.29 -9.45 9.30
N LYS A 185 -38.09 -10.51 9.20
CA LYS A 185 -37.87 -11.60 8.24
C LYS A 185 -37.71 -11.05 6.82
N GLY A 186 -36.61 -11.42 6.15
CA GLY A 186 -36.27 -10.97 4.79
C GLY A 186 -35.58 -9.59 4.72
N TYR A 187 -35.17 -9.01 5.85
CA TYR A 187 -34.36 -7.81 5.86
C TYR A 187 -32.93 -8.10 5.39
N THR A 188 -32.50 -7.42 4.33
CA THR A 188 -31.11 -7.53 3.85
C THR A 188 -30.31 -6.34 4.35
N HIS A 189 -29.19 -6.62 5.01
CA HIS A 189 -28.28 -5.62 5.55
C HIS A 189 -27.10 -5.37 4.59
N GLU A 190 -26.67 -4.11 4.44
CA GLU A 190 -25.50 -3.76 3.64
C GLU A 190 -24.25 -3.69 4.52
N TYR A 191 -23.30 -4.58 4.30
CA TYR A 191 -22.03 -4.57 5.02
C TYR A 191 -21.29 -3.22 4.84
N PRO A 192 -20.65 -2.68 5.90
CA PRO A 192 -19.97 -1.37 5.86
C PRO A 192 -18.92 -1.23 4.74
N GLU A 193 -18.34 -2.33 4.29
CA GLU A 193 -17.36 -2.33 3.19
C GLU A 193 -17.99 -2.15 1.82
N VAL A 194 -19.21 -2.65 1.62
CA VAL A 194 -19.98 -2.45 0.39
C VAL A 194 -20.39 -0.99 0.30
N MET A 195 -20.80 -0.40 1.43
CA MET A 195 -21.05 1.05 1.56
C MET A 195 -19.81 1.87 1.20
N LYS A 196 -18.65 1.49 1.76
CA LYS A 196 -17.38 2.19 1.51
C LYS A 196 -16.94 2.06 0.05
N ARG A 197 -17.00 0.88 -0.55
CA ARG A 197 -16.66 0.66 -1.97
C ARG A 197 -17.55 1.47 -2.91
N ARG A 198 -18.86 1.49 -2.64
CA ARG A 198 -19.81 2.31 -3.40
C ARG A 198 -19.46 3.79 -3.31
N LYS A 199 -19.18 4.28 -2.09
CA LYS A 199 -18.76 5.66 -1.85
C LYS A 199 -17.43 5.99 -2.54
N ASP A 200 -16.43 5.13 -2.45
CA ASP A 200 -15.13 5.31 -3.11
C ASP A 200 -15.28 5.32 -4.66
N GLU A 201 -16.21 4.53 -5.20
CA GLU A 201 -16.51 4.51 -6.63
C GLU A 201 -17.28 5.77 -7.08
N GLU A 202 -18.22 6.25 -6.27
CA GLU A 202 -18.93 7.51 -6.48
C GLU A 202 -17.98 8.71 -6.42
N ASP A 203 -17.08 8.75 -5.43
CA ASP A 203 -16.05 9.77 -5.30
C ASP A 203 -15.09 9.76 -6.49
N ARG A 204 -14.67 8.58 -6.98
CA ARG A 204 -13.87 8.45 -8.22
C ARG A 204 -14.61 8.97 -9.45
N LYS A 205 -15.90 8.66 -9.58
CA LYS A 205 -16.73 9.15 -10.70
C LYS A 205 -16.89 10.67 -10.63
N ARG A 206 -17.08 11.22 -9.43
CA ARG A 206 -17.15 12.65 -9.16
C ARG A 206 -15.83 13.35 -9.48
N GLU A 207 -14.70 12.87 -8.97
CA GLU A 207 -13.36 13.40 -9.27
C GLU A 207 -13.06 13.35 -10.78
N LYS A 208 -13.48 12.30 -11.48
CA LYS A 208 -13.32 12.19 -12.93
C LYS A 208 -14.17 13.23 -13.68
N ARG A 209 -15.38 13.54 -13.17
CA ARG A 209 -16.24 14.59 -13.72
C ARG A 209 -15.65 15.97 -13.45
N GLU A 210 -15.21 16.24 -12.23
CA GLU A 210 -14.55 17.49 -11.84
C GLU A 210 -13.23 17.71 -12.60
N ARG A 211 -12.45 16.67 -12.87
CA ARG A 211 -11.24 16.74 -13.74
C ARG A 211 -11.59 17.06 -15.18
N LYS A 212 -12.65 16.48 -15.73
CA LYS A 212 -13.13 16.79 -17.09
C LYS A 212 -13.67 18.21 -17.18
N GLU A 213 -14.42 18.65 -16.19
CA GLU A 213 -14.95 20.03 -16.10
C GLU A 213 -13.81 21.04 -15.92
N LYS A 214 -12.80 20.75 -15.09
CA LYS A 214 -11.59 21.57 -14.97
C LYS A 214 -10.77 21.58 -16.27
N GLN A 215 -10.59 20.43 -16.93
CA GLN A 215 -9.91 20.37 -18.24
C GLN A 215 -10.66 21.16 -19.32
N ALA A 216 -11.99 21.10 -19.33
CA ALA A 216 -12.83 21.88 -20.24
C ALA A 216 -12.76 23.39 -19.92
N ALA A 217 -12.75 23.76 -18.63
CA ALA A 217 -12.60 25.16 -18.20
C ALA A 217 -11.20 25.72 -18.51
N ILE A 218 -10.15 24.90 -18.39
CA ILE A 218 -8.77 25.25 -18.79
C ILE A 218 -8.68 25.39 -20.32
N ALA A 219 -9.34 24.52 -21.10
CA ALA A 219 -9.40 24.62 -22.55
C ALA A 219 -10.21 25.84 -23.04
N ALA A 220 -11.21 26.28 -22.26
CA ALA A 220 -12.04 27.44 -22.55
C ALA A 220 -11.40 28.78 -22.15
N ASN A 221 -10.25 28.78 -21.48
CA ASN A 221 -9.52 29.99 -21.10
C ASN A 221 -8.13 30.03 -21.76
N PRO A 222 -8.00 30.66 -22.95
CA PRO A 222 -6.77 30.69 -23.74
C PRO A 222 -5.57 31.29 -22.99
N ALA A 223 -5.80 32.21 -22.03
CA ALA A 223 -4.74 32.84 -21.24
C ALA A 223 -4.15 31.90 -20.18
N LEU A 224 -4.96 31.00 -19.60
CA LEU A 224 -4.49 29.99 -18.65
C LEU A 224 -3.78 28.83 -19.37
N ALA A 225 -4.30 28.43 -20.54
CA ALA A 225 -3.67 27.44 -21.42
C ALA A 225 -2.30 27.91 -21.95
N ALA A 226 -2.15 29.21 -22.25
CA ALA A 226 -0.88 29.80 -22.67
C ALA A 226 0.17 29.84 -21.54
N SER A 227 -0.24 29.91 -20.26
CA SER A 227 0.68 29.91 -19.11
C SER A 227 1.27 28.53 -18.76
N LEU A 228 0.72 27.46 -19.33
CA LEU A 228 1.13 26.06 -19.11
C LEU A 228 1.82 25.44 -20.33
N GLN A 229 1.97 26.21 -21.42
CA GLN A 229 2.73 25.78 -22.59
C GLN A 229 4.22 26.07 -22.38
N PRO A 230 5.11 25.09 -22.63
CA PRO A 230 6.54 25.35 -22.68
C PRO A 230 6.85 26.42 -23.73
N THR A 231 7.58 27.46 -23.35
CA THR A 231 8.04 28.58 -24.20
C THR A 231 9.25 28.24 -25.05
N SER A 232 9.51 26.95 -25.31
CA SER A 232 10.51 26.49 -26.27
C SER A 232 9.87 25.49 -27.23
N ALA A 233 10.18 25.62 -28.52
CA ALA A 233 9.74 24.71 -29.58
C ALA A 233 10.41 23.34 -29.42
N ALA A 234 10.05 22.62 -28.36
CA ALA A 234 10.50 21.27 -28.12
C ALA A 234 10.01 20.38 -29.27
N PRO A 235 10.86 19.47 -29.78
CA PRO A 235 10.43 18.49 -30.78
C PRO A 235 9.14 17.78 -30.30
N ASN A 236 8.14 17.67 -31.17
CA ASN A 236 6.93 16.92 -30.88
C ASN A 236 7.18 15.41 -31.01
N THR A 237 8.07 14.87 -30.18
CA THR A 237 8.39 13.44 -30.10
C THR A 237 8.03 12.90 -28.72
N PRO A 238 7.83 11.56 -28.59
CA PRO A 238 7.58 10.93 -27.30
C PRO A 238 8.86 10.71 -26.48
N ILE A 239 10.03 11.17 -26.93
CA ILE A 239 11.34 10.80 -26.38
C ILE A 239 11.69 11.70 -25.20
N ALA A 240 12.11 11.10 -24.08
CA ALA A 240 12.70 11.80 -22.95
C ALA A 240 13.92 11.06 -22.40
N PHE A 241 14.94 11.82 -22.01
CA PHE A 241 16.14 11.28 -21.38
C PHE A 241 16.12 11.45 -19.87
N MET A 242 16.55 10.40 -19.19
CA MET A 242 16.54 10.26 -17.74
C MET A 242 17.97 10.04 -17.27
N PHE A 243 18.43 10.84 -16.31
CA PHE A 243 19.80 10.76 -15.80
C PHE A 243 19.81 10.25 -14.36
N PRO A 244 20.57 9.18 -14.05
CA PRO A 244 20.60 8.59 -12.72
C PRO A 244 21.28 9.51 -11.70
N GLY A 245 20.96 9.28 -10.43
CA GLY A 245 21.55 9.97 -9.28
C GLY A 245 22.46 9.07 -8.45
N GLN A 246 22.86 9.57 -7.27
CA GLN A 246 23.68 8.82 -6.32
C GLN A 246 23.01 7.49 -5.91
N GLY A 247 23.79 6.42 -5.89
CA GLY A 247 23.35 5.04 -5.65
C GLY A 247 23.47 4.15 -6.88
N SER A 248 23.63 4.72 -8.08
CA SER A 248 23.79 3.97 -9.33
C SER A 248 25.24 3.72 -9.74
N GLN A 249 26.22 4.32 -9.05
CA GLN A 249 27.63 4.16 -9.35
C GLN A 249 28.13 2.73 -9.11
N ALA A 250 29.02 2.25 -9.97
CA ALA A 250 29.65 0.94 -9.84
C ALA A 250 31.09 0.98 -10.38
N VAL A 251 31.98 0.22 -9.74
CA VAL A 251 33.36 0.06 -10.23
C VAL A 251 33.31 -0.63 -11.60
N GLY A 252 34.08 -0.11 -12.55
CA GLY A 252 34.06 -0.49 -13.96
C GLY A 252 33.15 0.37 -14.83
N MET A 253 32.43 1.34 -14.27
CA MET A 253 31.67 2.29 -15.08
C MET A 253 32.62 3.15 -15.93
N ALA A 254 32.20 3.48 -17.15
CA ALA A 254 32.97 4.06 -18.25
C ALA A 254 33.86 3.10 -19.06
N LYS A 255 33.95 1.81 -18.71
CA LYS A 255 34.81 0.87 -19.46
C LYS A 255 34.40 0.77 -20.94
N ASP A 256 33.11 0.75 -21.22
CA ASP A 256 32.59 0.56 -22.57
C ASP A 256 32.61 1.86 -23.40
N THR A 257 32.96 2.99 -22.79
CA THR A 257 32.97 4.31 -23.45
C THR A 257 34.37 4.82 -23.80
N LEU A 258 35.43 4.12 -23.39
CA LEU A 258 36.83 4.57 -23.57
C LEU A 258 37.27 4.71 -25.03
N GLY A 259 36.61 4.01 -25.95
CA GLY A 259 36.88 4.11 -27.39
C GLY A 259 36.36 5.39 -28.04
N ILE A 260 35.62 6.22 -27.31
CA ILE A 260 34.96 7.42 -27.84
C ILE A 260 35.84 8.65 -27.58
N PRO A 261 36.34 9.36 -28.61
CA PRO A 261 37.26 10.48 -28.43
C PRO A 261 36.75 11.57 -27.47
N ARG A 262 35.47 11.94 -27.62
CA ARG A 262 34.84 12.95 -26.77
C ARG A 262 34.77 12.53 -25.29
N VAL A 263 34.63 11.24 -25.01
CA VAL A 263 34.60 10.73 -23.64
C VAL A 263 35.98 10.83 -23.00
N LYS A 264 37.04 10.54 -23.75
CA LYS A 264 38.41 10.75 -23.28
C LYS A 264 38.64 12.21 -22.90
N GLU A 265 38.25 13.15 -23.76
CA GLU A 265 38.33 14.59 -23.46
C GLU A 265 37.55 14.97 -22.19
N MET A 266 36.35 14.41 -21.98
CA MET A 266 35.57 14.65 -20.76
C MET A 266 36.30 14.20 -19.50
N PHE A 267 37.00 13.06 -19.53
CA PHE A 267 37.78 12.58 -18.40
C PHE A 267 39.09 13.36 -18.18
N ASP A 268 39.74 13.79 -19.25
CA ASP A 268 40.91 14.68 -19.18
C ASP A 268 40.52 16.03 -18.56
N GLU A 269 39.43 16.64 -19.04
CA GLU A 269 38.87 17.86 -18.49
C GLU A 269 38.40 17.67 -17.03
N ALA A 270 37.83 16.51 -16.71
CA ALA A 270 37.45 16.19 -15.34
C ALA A 270 38.65 16.09 -14.41
N LYS A 271 39.76 15.51 -14.87
CA LYS A 271 41.00 15.44 -14.10
C LYS A 271 41.54 16.82 -13.76
N GLU A 272 41.50 17.76 -14.71
CA GLU A 272 41.89 19.15 -14.48
C GLU A 272 40.99 19.85 -13.46
N VAL A 273 39.67 19.76 -13.60
CA VAL A 273 38.70 20.46 -12.72
C VAL A 273 38.69 19.87 -11.30
N LEU A 274 38.77 18.54 -11.20
CA LEU A 274 38.66 17.83 -9.93
C LEU A 274 40.00 17.80 -9.18
N GLY A 275 41.12 17.80 -9.90
CA GLY A 275 42.47 17.68 -9.33
C GLY A 275 42.87 16.24 -8.98
N TYR A 276 42.10 15.25 -9.43
CA TYR A 276 42.39 13.83 -9.28
C TYR A 276 41.91 13.03 -10.48
N ASP A 277 42.42 11.81 -10.63
CA ASP A 277 42.05 10.93 -11.74
C ASP A 277 40.68 10.28 -11.50
N LEU A 278 39.62 10.91 -12.01
CA LEU A 278 38.25 10.39 -11.90
C LEU A 278 38.09 9.07 -12.66
N LEU A 279 38.78 8.91 -13.80
CA LEU A 279 38.69 7.73 -14.63
C LEU A 279 39.19 6.49 -13.89
N ASP A 280 40.33 6.60 -13.21
CA ASP A 280 40.86 5.53 -12.36
C ASP A 280 39.87 5.14 -11.25
N VAL A 281 39.25 6.12 -10.59
CA VAL A 281 38.23 5.85 -9.55
C VAL A 281 37.01 5.11 -10.13
N CYS A 282 36.56 5.49 -11.33
CA CYS A 282 35.45 4.83 -12.01
C CYS A 282 35.77 3.38 -12.41
N LEU A 283 36.95 3.13 -12.99
CA LEU A 283 37.34 1.82 -13.51
C LEU A 283 37.80 0.85 -12.43
N ASN A 284 38.62 1.33 -11.51
CA ASN A 284 39.39 0.49 -10.58
C ASN A 284 38.92 0.62 -9.11
N GLY A 285 38.21 1.69 -8.77
CA GLY A 285 37.70 1.91 -7.42
C GLY A 285 38.80 2.34 -6.43
N PRO A 286 38.82 1.82 -5.18
CA PRO A 286 37.94 0.79 -4.61
C PRO A 286 36.49 1.27 -4.49
N LYS A 287 35.54 0.33 -4.38
CA LYS A 287 34.10 0.64 -4.27
C LYS A 287 33.80 1.64 -3.15
N SER A 288 34.46 1.51 -2.00
CA SER A 288 34.31 2.44 -0.86
C SER A 288 34.68 3.88 -1.18
N LYS A 289 35.70 4.09 -2.03
CA LYS A 289 36.08 5.43 -2.50
C LYS A 289 35.04 5.96 -3.48
N LEU A 290 34.61 5.13 -4.44
CA LEU A 290 33.60 5.51 -5.42
C LEU A 290 32.23 5.81 -4.79
N ASP A 291 31.87 5.11 -3.71
CA ASP A 291 30.60 5.33 -2.98
C ASP A 291 30.60 6.62 -2.14
N ASN A 292 31.77 7.20 -1.86
CA ASN A 292 31.85 8.46 -1.15
C ASN A 292 31.30 9.59 -2.03
N THR A 293 30.38 10.39 -1.49
CA THR A 293 29.66 11.47 -2.19
C THR A 293 30.57 12.44 -2.96
N VAL A 294 31.78 12.72 -2.46
CA VAL A 294 32.78 13.58 -3.13
C VAL A 294 33.16 13.03 -4.50
N TYR A 295 33.29 11.70 -4.62
CA TYR A 295 33.67 11.04 -5.87
C TYR A 295 32.44 10.57 -6.66
N ALA A 296 31.43 10.03 -5.98
CA ALA A 296 30.22 9.50 -6.61
C ALA A 296 29.53 10.54 -7.49
N GLN A 297 29.43 11.79 -7.02
CA GLN A 297 28.72 12.83 -7.76
C GLN A 297 29.41 13.22 -9.08
N PRO A 298 30.68 13.65 -9.09
CA PRO A 298 31.40 13.86 -10.34
C PRO A 298 31.40 12.63 -11.25
N ALA A 299 31.59 11.44 -10.67
CA ALA A 299 31.66 10.20 -11.43
C ALA A 299 30.36 9.88 -12.18
N LEU A 300 29.21 9.99 -11.50
CA LEU A 300 27.90 9.81 -12.10
C LEU A 300 27.60 10.87 -13.17
N PHE A 301 27.98 12.12 -12.94
CA PHE A 301 27.81 13.20 -13.91
C PHE A 301 28.59 12.92 -15.20
N VAL A 302 29.90 12.67 -15.10
CA VAL A 302 30.78 12.42 -16.26
C VAL A 302 30.39 11.14 -16.98
N CYS A 303 30.13 10.05 -16.26
CA CYS A 303 29.68 8.79 -16.86
C CYS A 303 28.32 8.92 -17.55
N SER A 304 27.38 9.70 -17.01
CA SER A 304 26.09 9.93 -17.68
C SER A 304 26.24 10.77 -18.95
N MET A 305 27.15 11.75 -18.98
CA MET A 305 27.49 12.47 -20.22
C MET A 305 28.20 11.55 -21.23
N ALA A 306 29.07 10.66 -20.76
CA ALA A 306 29.68 9.64 -21.61
C ALA A 306 28.64 8.66 -22.19
N ALA A 307 27.60 8.33 -21.43
CA ALA A 307 26.48 7.51 -21.89
C ALA A 307 25.69 8.18 -23.01
N VAL A 308 25.57 9.52 -22.98
CA VAL A 308 24.98 10.28 -24.10
C VAL A 308 25.82 10.13 -25.36
N GLU A 309 27.15 10.28 -25.27
CA GLU A 309 28.05 10.14 -26.41
C GLU A 309 28.04 8.73 -26.99
N MET A 310 28.06 7.71 -26.13
CA MET A 310 27.95 6.31 -26.55
C MET A 310 26.60 6.02 -27.21
N PHE A 311 25.50 6.45 -26.59
CA PHE A 311 24.16 6.25 -27.14
C PHE A 311 23.99 6.96 -28.49
N ARG A 312 24.61 8.13 -28.67
CA ARG A 312 24.58 8.92 -29.90
C ARG A 312 25.19 8.17 -31.10
N GLN A 313 26.19 7.32 -30.91
CA GLN A 313 26.85 6.61 -32.03
C GLN A 313 25.84 5.81 -32.87
N ASP A 314 24.91 5.13 -32.22
CA ASP A 314 23.87 4.33 -32.88
C ASP A 314 22.51 5.04 -32.96
N ASN A 315 22.31 6.11 -32.19
CA ASN A 315 20.99 6.74 -32.00
C ASN A 315 21.00 8.27 -32.17
N ALA A 316 21.86 8.81 -33.04
CA ALA A 316 22.01 10.26 -33.25
C ALA A 316 20.67 10.99 -33.42
N LYS A 317 19.76 10.47 -34.27
CA LYS A 317 18.43 11.05 -34.47
C LYS A 317 17.59 11.09 -33.19
N THR A 318 17.64 10.05 -32.36
CA THR A 318 16.92 9.99 -31.07
C THR A 318 17.44 11.05 -30.11
N VAL A 319 18.77 11.24 -30.08
CA VAL A 319 19.41 12.27 -29.26
C VAL A 319 19.01 13.68 -29.72
N ASP A 320 19.05 13.93 -31.02
CA ASP A 320 18.74 15.25 -31.58
C ASP A 320 17.25 15.62 -31.47
N THR A 321 16.38 14.62 -31.44
CA THR A 321 14.92 14.79 -31.33
C THR A 321 14.36 14.54 -29.93
N CYS A 322 15.23 14.43 -28.92
CA CYS A 322 14.83 14.35 -27.52
C CYS A 322 14.00 15.58 -27.14
N ALA A 323 12.81 15.36 -26.56
CA ALA A 323 11.85 16.43 -26.35
C ALA A 323 11.86 17.01 -24.93
N CYS A 324 12.39 16.27 -23.95
CA CYS A 324 12.63 16.78 -22.60
C CYS A 324 13.62 15.90 -21.85
N THR A 325 14.14 16.39 -20.73
CA THR A 325 15.00 15.62 -19.84
C THR A 325 14.60 15.76 -18.38
N ALA A 326 15.04 14.79 -17.59
CA ALA A 326 15.01 14.87 -16.14
C ALA A 326 16.16 14.06 -15.57
N GLY A 327 16.54 14.35 -14.34
CA GLY A 327 17.48 13.48 -13.64
C GLY A 327 17.24 13.48 -12.14
N LEU A 328 17.57 12.35 -11.51
CA LEU A 328 17.28 12.12 -10.11
C LEU A 328 18.35 12.79 -9.24
N SER A 329 17.97 13.81 -8.45
CA SER A 329 18.90 14.56 -7.60
C SER A 329 20.10 15.09 -8.41
N LEU A 330 21.31 14.54 -8.23
CA LEU A 330 22.48 14.85 -9.04
C LEU A 330 22.23 14.80 -10.56
N GLY A 331 21.43 13.84 -11.03
CA GLY A 331 21.15 13.71 -12.46
C GLY A 331 20.51 14.96 -13.08
N GLU A 332 19.92 15.85 -12.27
CA GLU A 332 19.40 17.14 -12.72
C GLU A 332 20.49 18.02 -13.34
N TYR A 333 21.72 17.97 -12.84
CA TYR A 333 22.86 18.71 -13.39
C TYR A 333 23.24 18.17 -14.77
N THR A 334 23.24 16.85 -14.93
CA THR A 334 23.44 16.20 -16.24
C THR A 334 22.33 16.59 -17.22
N ALA A 335 21.08 16.61 -16.76
CA ALA A 335 19.93 17.02 -17.57
C ALA A 335 20.03 18.47 -18.05
N LEU A 336 20.44 19.38 -17.16
CA LEU A 336 20.67 20.79 -17.47
C LEU A 336 21.80 20.99 -18.49
N VAL A 337 22.91 20.25 -18.36
CA VAL A 337 24.02 20.29 -19.34
C VAL A 337 23.56 19.76 -20.70
N PHE A 338 22.86 18.63 -20.74
CA PHE A 338 22.31 18.09 -21.99
C PHE A 338 21.35 19.08 -22.69
N ALA A 339 20.58 19.83 -21.90
CA ALA A 339 19.68 20.87 -22.37
C ALA A 339 20.38 22.20 -22.71
N GLY A 340 21.70 22.31 -22.54
CA GLY A 340 22.49 23.50 -22.89
C GLY A 340 22.45 24.62 -21.86
N VAL A 341 21.96 24.36 -20.64
CA VAL A 341 21.87 25.37 -19.56
C VAL A 341 23.25 25.71 -19.02
N MET A 342 24.11 24.70 -18.85
CA MET A 342 25.50 24.86 -18.39
C MET A 342 26.45 24.23 -19.37
N THR A 343 27.69 24.73 -19.42
CA THR A 343 28.79 24.00 -20.06
C THR A 343 29.15 22.77 -19.22
N PHE A 344 29.81 21.78 -19.84
CA PHE A 344 30.29 20.61 -19.11
C PHE A 344 31.26 21.01 -17.98
N LYS A 345 32.22 21.90 -18.27
CA LYS A 345 33.21 22.38 -17.31
C LYS A 345 32.59 23.04 -16.09
N ASP A 346 31.68 23.98 -16.33
CA ASP A 346 31.05 24.76 -15.26
C ASP A 346 30.17 23.86 -14.40
N ALA A 347 29.38 22.99 -15.04
CA ALA A 347 28.56 22.03 -14.31
C ALA A 347 29.42 21.05 -13.49
N LEU A 348 30.57 20.61 -14.00
CA LEU A 348 31.47 19.74 -13.25
C LEU A 348 32.06 20.45 -12.03
N ALA A 349 32.45 21.72 -12.16
CA ALA A 349 32.91 22.53 -11.04
C ALA A 349 31.82 22.72 -9.98
N VAL A 350 30.58 22.96 -10.41
CA VAL A 350 29.41 23.05 -9.51
C VAL A 350 29.12 21.71 -8.83
N VAL A 351 29.16 20.60 -9.57
CA VAL A 351 28.95 19.24 -9.05
C VAL A 351 30.04 18.85 -8.06
N LYS A 352 31.29 19.25 -8.29
CA LYS A 352 32.39 19.09 -7.32
C LYS A 352 32.05 19.77 -6.00
N VAL A 353 31.72 21.07 -6.04
CA VAL A 353 31.35 21.83 -4.83
C VAL A 353 30.13 21.24 -4.14
N ARG A 354 29.12 20.81 -4.91
CA ARG A 354 27.93 20.12 -4.38
C ARG A 354 28.31 18.83 -3.65
N GLY A 355 29.13 17.98 -4.27
CA GLY A 355 29.57 16.71 -3.69
C GLY A 355 30.38 16.91 -2.41
N GLU A 356 31.35 17.82 -2.44
CA GLU A 356 32.17 18.19 -1.29
C GLU A 356 31.34 18.76 -0.15
N SER A 357 30.48 19.74 -0.44
CA SER A 357 29.69 20.42 0.59
C SER A 357 28.62 19.51 1.20
N MET A 358 28.00 18.62 0.41
CA MET A 358 27.06 17.63 0.94
C MET A 358 27.77 16.57 1.79
N ALA A 359 29.00 16.19 1.45
CA ALA A 359 29.81 15.27 2.25
C ALA A 359 30.24 15.93 3.57
N GLU A 360 30.64 17.21 3.53
CA GLU A 360 30.97 17.99 4.72
C GLU A 360 29.76 18.15 5.65
N ALA A 361 28.62 18.56 5.10
CA ALA A 361 27.36 18.64 5.86
C ALA A 361 26.98 17.29 6.46
N ALA A 362 27.26 16.18 5.76
CA ALA A 362 27.01 14.84 6.26
C ALA A 362 27.95 14.36 7.38
N ALA A 363 29.14 14.93 7.46
CA ALA A 363 30.09 14.67 8.54
C ALA A 363 29.90 15.62 9.74
N ALA A 364 29.12 16.69 9.57
CA ALA A 364 28.89 17.71 10.58
C ALA A 364 27.73 17.35 11.52
N GLY A 365 27.86 17.76 12.79
CA GLY A 365 26.79 17.63 13.77
C GLY A 365 26.50 16.19 14.19
N GLU A 366 25.25 15.94 14.58
CA GLU A 366 24.81 14.61 15.01
C GLU A 366 24.69 13.63 13.84
N PRO A 367 25.01 12.33 14.04
CA PRO A 367 24.89 11.32 12.99
C PRO A 367 23.48 11.26 12.40
N HIS A 368 23.40 11.32 11.08
CA HIS A 368 22.15 11.39 10.35
C HIS A 368 22.25 10.66 9.01
N GLY A 369 21.12 10.31 8.40
CA GLY A 369 21.12 9.48 7.20
C GLY A 369 19.77 9.44 6.49
N MET A 370 19.54 8.37 5.73
CA MET A 370 18.28 8.15 5.02
C MET A 370 17.74 6.73 5.25
N LEU A 371 16.42 6.58 5.18
CA LEU A 371 15.67 5.34 5.37
C LEU A 371 14.64 5.18 4.24
N SER A 372 14.73 4.10 3.47
CA SER A 372 13.75 3.75 2.45
C SER A 372 12.56 3.05 3.09
N ILE A 373 11.35 3.58 2.83
CA ILE A 373 10.06 3.04 3.26
C ILE A 373 9.28 2.57 2.04
N VAL A 374 8.78 1.34 2.06
CA VAL A 374 7.94 0.77 1.00
C VAL A 374 6.67 0.17 1.59
N GLY A 375 5.54 0.40 0.93
CA GLY A 375 4.25 -0.22 1.25
C GLY A 375 3.34 0.59 2.16
N LEU A 376 3.69 1.84 2.45
CA LEU A 376 2.84 2.79 3.18
C LEU A 376 2.39 3.92 2.27
N ALA A 377 1.18 4.43 2.50
CA ALA A 377 0.68 5.64 1.86
C ALA A 377 1.40 6.90 2.39
N ASP A 378 1.40 7.97 1.59
CA ASP A 378 2.14 9.21 1.89
C ASP A 378 1.72 9.82 3.22
N SER A 379 0.40 9.92 3.44
CA SER A 379 -0.17 10.43 4.70
C SER A 379 0.27 9.60 5.92
N ALA A 380 0.44 8.28 5.76
CA ALA A 380 0.92 7.43 6.84
C ALA A 380 2.41 7.69 7.14
N VAL A 381 3.26 7.83 6.12
CA VAL A 381 4.69 8.14 6.31
C VAL A 381 4.87 9.53 6.89
N GLU A 382 4.10 10.52 6.45
CA GLU A 382 4.10 11.89 6.97
C GLU A 382 3.69 11.94 8.45
N GLU A 383 2.63 11.22 8.81
CA GLU A 383 2.19 11.11 10.19
C GLU A 383 3.23 10.40 11.07
N ILE A 384 3.88 9.35 10.57
CA ILE A 384 4.98 8.67 11.27
C ILE A 384 6.18 9.62 11.47
N CYS A 385 6.54 10.43 10.47
CA CYS A 385 7.59 11.45 10.62
C CYS A 385 7.22 12.46 11.70
N LYS A 386 5.97 12.92 11.72
CA LYS A 386 5.45 13.84 12.73
C LYS A 386 5.50 13.22 14.13
N GLN A 387 4.97 12.00 14.30
CA GLN A 387 5.02 11.26 15.56
C GLN A 387 6.45 11.07 16.06
N THR A 388 7.39 10.79 15.15
CA THR A 388 8.82 10.67 15.48
C THR A 388 9.37 11.99 16.00
N ARG A 389 9.11 13.12 15.33
CA ARG A 389 9.55 14.44 15.81
C ARG A 389 8.90 14.81 17.14
N ASP A 390 7.61 14.57 17.30
CA ASP A 390 6.86 14.83 18.53
C ASP A 390 7.40 14.00 19.72
N HIS A 391 7.80 12.75 19.47
CA HIS A 391 8.41 11.86 20.46
C HIS A 391 9.72 12.42 21.04
N PHE A 392 10.64 12.86 20.18
CA PHE A 392 11.92 13.44 20.61
C PHE A 392 11.75 14.84 21.19
N LYS A 393 10.81 15.65 20.67
CA LYS A 393 10.46 16.95 21.25
C LYS A 393 9.98 16.81 22.69
N ALA A 394 9.15 15.80 22.98
CA ALA A 394 8.70 15.52 24.35
C ALA A 394 9.84 15.07 25.29
N GLN A 395 10.96 14.60 24.75
CA GLN A 395 12.18 14.25 25.49
C GLN A 395 13.19 15.39 25.58
N GLY A 396 12.81 16.60 25.15
CA GLY A 396 13.67 17.78 25.21
C GLY A 396 14.52 18.04 23.96
N ASP A 397 14.36 17.23 22.90
CA ASP A 397 15.07 17.42 21.63
C ASP A 397 14.13 17.93 20.53
N ALA A 398 13.93 19.25 20.50
CA ALA A 398 13.10 19.91 19.50
C ALA A 398 13.80 20.13 18.15
N ALA A 399 15.13 19.93 18.07
CA ALA A 399 15.93 20.17 16.88
C ALA A 399 16.00 18.95 15.94
N VAL A 400 15.38 17.82 16.34
CA VAL A 400 15.44 16.60 15.54
C VAL A 400 14.78 16.78 14.16
N VAL A 401 15.58 16.60 13.13
CA VAL A 401 15.12 16.48 11.74
C VAL A 401 14.70 15.04 11.46
N CYS A 402 13.51 14.88 10.90
CA CYS A 402 12.97 13.62 10.37
C CYS A 402 11.84 13.97 9.40
N GLN A 403 12.07 13.86 8.09
CA GLN A 403 11.11 14.28 7.08
C GLN A 403 11.24 13.47 5.80
N MET A 404 10.19 13.54 4.98
CA MET A 404 10.22 13.07 3.60
C MET A 404 11.35 13.75 2.83
N ALA A 405 12.13 12.95 2.11
CA ALA A 405 13.27 13.42 1.31
C ALA A 405 13.17 12.98 -0.15
N ASN A 406 12.50 11.86 -0.44
CA ASN A 406 12.23 11.45 -1.81
C ASN A 406 10.86 10.78 -1.94
N TYR A 407 10.09 11.20 -2.93
CA TYR A 407 8.89 10.56 -3.42
C TYR A 407 9.26 9.78 -4.69
N LEU A 408 9.59 8.48 -4.57
CA LEU A 408 10.20 7.71 -5.66
C LEU A 408 9.19 7.08 -6.62
N PHE A 409 8.17 6.42 -6.09
CA PHE A 409 7.11 5.72 -6.83
C PHE A 409 5.95 5.43 -5.88
N PRO A 410 4.74 5.03 -6.34
CA PRO A 410 3.60 4.78 -5.45
C PRO A 410 3.96 3.93 -4.22
N GLN A 411 3.75 4.48 -3.02
CA GLN A 411 4.09 3.87 -1.73
C GLN A 411 5.59 3.53 -1.57
N GLY A 412 6.46 4.23 -2.28
CA GLY A 412 7.92 4.13 -2.19
C GLY A 412 8.51 5.48 -1.87
N ARG A 413 8.97 5.63 -0.63
CA ARG A 413 9.45 6.89 -0.06
C ARG A 413 10.84 6.71 0.53
N VAL A 414 11.55 7.82 0.64
CA VAL A 414 12.74 7.90 1.47
C VAL A 414 12.52 9.02 2.48
N VAL A 415 12.76 8.69 3.74
CA VAL A 415 12.76 9.63 4.87
C VAL A 415 14.20 9.88 5.26
N SER A 416 14.56 11.13 5.50
CA SER A 416 15.89 11.54 5.93
C SER A 416 15.82 12.29 7.25
N GLY A 417 16.88 12.22 8.03
CA GLY A 417 16.98 12.88 9.32
C GLY A 417 18.04 12.28 10.22
N HIS A 418 18.03 12.68 11.49
CA HIS A 418 18.95 12.16 12.50
C HIS A 418 18.81 10.66 12.67
N ASN A 419 19.92 9.96 12.92
CA ASN A 419 19.92 8.50 12.98
C ASN A 419 19.02 7.97 14.09
N LYS A 420 19.02 8.60 15.27
CA LYS A 420 18.11 8.28 16.38
C LYS A 420 16.63 8.37 15.97
N ALA A 421 16.26 9.38 15.18
CA ALA A 421 14.91 9.53 14.68
C ALA A 421 14.55 8.46 13.64
N LEU A 422 15.48 8.14 12.74
CA LEU A 422 15.26 7.11 11.73
C LEU A 422 15.17 5.70 12.33
N ASP A 423 15.88 5.41 13.42
CA ASP A 423 15.76 4.13 14.14
C ASP A 423 14.40 3.99 14.83
N HIS A 424 13.90 5.07 15.43
CA HIS A 424 12.54 5.11 15.98
C HIS A 424 11.49 4.96 14.87
N LEU A 425 11.63 5.74 13.80
CA LEU A 425 10.73 5.74 12.65
C LEU A 425 10.66 4.38 11.97
N ALA A 426 11.79 3.67 11.83
CA ALA A 426 11.81 2.34 11.23
C ALA A 426 10.92 1.35 12.00
N LYS A 427 11.00 1.34 13.34
CA LYS A 427 10.15 0.49 14.19
C LYS A 427 8.69 0.85 14.04
N LEU A 428 8.37 2.14 14.04
CA LEU A 428 7.01 2.64 13.90
C LEU A 428 6.43 2.30 12.51
N ALA A 429 7.20 2.50 11.44
CA ALA A 429 6.81 2.14 10.08
C ALA A 429 6.54 0.63 9.94
N THR A 430 7.40 -0.24 10.48
CA THR A 430 7.16 -1.69 10.49
C THR A 430 5.88 -2.03 11.26
N SER A 431 5.65 -1.43 12.43
CA SER A 431 4.42 -1.67 13.21
C SER A 431 3.14 -1.22 12.49
N LYS A 432 3.24 -0.25 11.57
CA LYS A 432 2.15 0.27 10.75
C LYS A 432 1.98 -0.49 9.42
N GLY A 433 2.72 -1.58 9.22
CA GLY A 433 2.58 -2.45 8.05
C GLY A 433 3.47 -2.10 6.86
N ALA A 434 4.55 -1.34 7.06
CA ALA A 434 5.53 -1.14 5.98
C ALA A 434 6.10 -2.49 5.52
N LEU A 435 6.05 -2.76 4.22
CA LEU A 435 6.66 -3.94 3.61
C LEU A 435 8.18 -3.92 3.73
N LYS A 436 8.77 -2.71 3.75
CA LYS A 436 10.20 -2.51 3.92
C LYS A 436 10.47 -1.18 4.62
N ALA A 437 11.37 -1.19 5.60
CA ALA A 437 11.97 -0.01 6.22
C ALA A 437 13.48 -0.27 6.39
N GLN A 438 14.31 0.23 5.47
CA GLN A 438 15.74 -0.10 5.44
C GLN A 438 16.62 1.13 5.24
N ARG A 439 17.74 1.19 5.95
CA ARG A 439 18.77 2.23 5.77
C ARG A 439 19.26 2.27 4.33
N VAL A 440 19.44 3.47 3.81
CA VAL A 440 20.09 3.69 2.52
C VAL A 440 21.58 3.89 2.76
N ALA A 441 22.43 3.25 1.96
CA ALA A 441 23.88 3.34 2.06
C ALA A 441 24.39 4.68 1.48
N VAL A 442 24.19 5.75 2.24
CA VAL A 442 24.66 7.12 1.94
C VAL A 442 25.24 7.74 3.20
N SER A 443 26.06 8.77 3.03
CA SER A 443 26.78 9.43 4.12
C SER A 443 25.91 10.33 4.99
N GLY A 444 24.76 10.84 4.49
CA GLY A 444 23.98 11.84 5.22
C GLY A 444 22.50 11.93 4.85
N ALA A 445 21.79 12.81 5.55
CA ALA A 445 20.36 13.06 5.43
C ALA A 445 20.07 14.06 4.30
N PHE A 446 20.31 13.64 3.06
CA PHE A 446 20.12 14.48 1.88
C PHE A 446 18.65 14.91 1.69
N HIS A 447 18.46 16.06 1.02
CA HIS A 447 17.15 16.62 0.71
C HIS A 447 16.36 17.01 1.97
N THR A 448 17.08 17.56 2.96
CA THR A 448 16.53 18.09 4.21
C THR A 448 17.27 19.34 4.65
N PRO A 449 16.75 20.11 5.64
CA PRO A 449 17.45 21.26 6.21
C PRO A 449 18.85 20.96 6.78
N LEU A 450 19.19 19.69 7.06
CA LEU A 450 20.55 19.32 7.47
C LEU A 450 21.59 19.61 6.37
N MET A 451 21.17 19.79 5.12
CA MET A 451 22.03 20.15 3.99
C MET A 451 22.10 21.67 3.74
N GLN A 452 21.64 22.52 4.67
CA GLN A 452 21.59 23.97 4.44
C GLN A 452 22.97 24.56 4.13
N SER A 453 24.02 24.17 4.87
CA SER A 453 25.38 24.63 4.60
C SER A 453 25.87 24.26 3.19
N ALA A 454 25.43 23.10 2.67
CA ALA A 454 25.73 22.70 1.31
C ALA A 454 24.98 23.54 0.26
N SER A 455 23.74 23.96 0.57
CA SER A 455 22.98 24.89 -0.27
C SER A 455 23.66 26.27 -0.33
N ASP A 456 24.12 26.79 0.81
CA ASP A 456 24.80 28.09 0.90
C ASP A 456 26.14 28.10 0.14
N ASN A 457 26.88 26.98 0.15
CA ASN A 457 28.10 26.85 -0.63
C ASN A 457 27.83 26.69 -2.13
N LEU A 458 26.74 25.99 -2.48
CA LEU A 458 26.30 25.86 -3.87
C LEU A 458 25.89 27.21 -4.46
N GLU A 459 25.23 28.07 -3.68
CA GLU A 459 24.90 29.44 -4.08
C GLU A 459 26.15 30.20 -4.57
N LYS A 460 27.24 30.15 -3.78
CA LYS A 460 28.51 30.80 -4.12
C LYS A 460 29.11 30.23 -5.40
N ALA A 461 29.05 28.91 -5.59
CA ALA A 461 29.53 28.28 -6.81
C ALA A 461 28.70 28.70 -8.05
N LEU A 462 27.37 28.76 -7.90
CA LEU A 462 26.46 29.17 -8.97
C LEU A 462 26.55 30.66 -9.30
N ALA A 463 26.96 31.52 -8.35
CA ALA A 463 27.12 32.95 -8.59
C ALA A 463 28.13 33.26 -9.72
N GLY A 464 29.18 32.44 -9.83
CA GLY A 464 30.21 32.57 -10.87
C GLY A 464 29.88 31.90 -12.20
N VAL A 465 28.75 31.18 -12.29
CA VAL A 465 28.38 30.39 -13.48
C VAL A 465 27.22 31.06 -14.21
N LYS A 466 27.37 31.26 -15.51
CA LYS A 466 26.29 31.72 -16.38
C LYS A 466 25.37 30.55 -16.74
N LEU A 467 24.08 30.68 -16.47
CA LEU A 467 23.07 29.71 -16.91
C LEU A 467 22.33 30.23 -18.13
N ASN A 468 22.23 29.40 -19.17
CA ASN A 468 21.45 29.71 -20.36
C ASN A 468 20.02 29.16 -20.22
N LYS A 469 19.08 29.75 -20.97
CA LYS A 469 17.74 29.18 -21.14
C LYS A 469 17.82 27.72 -21.62
N PRO A 470 17.04 26.78 -21.05
CA PRO A 470 17.02 25.40 -21.54
C PRO A 470 16.58 25.31 -23.00
N ARG A 471 17.36 24.62 -23.84
CA ARG A 471 17.01 24.34 -25.26
C ARG A 471 15.76 23.46 -25.36
N ILE A 472 15.59 22.57 -24.40
CA ILE A 472 14.43 21.68 -24.24
C ILE A 472 14.01 21.68 -22.77
N PRO A 473 12.73 21.40 -22.45
CA PRO A 473 12.28 21.30 -21.07
C PRO A 473 13.13 20.35 -20.23
N VAL A 474 13.58 20.83 -19.07
CA VAL A 474 14.21 20.04 -18.02
C VAL A 474 13.26 20.01 -16.85
N TYR A 475 12.88 18.84 -16.34
CA TYR A 475 11.95 18.77 -15.21
C TYR A 475 12.69 18.82 -13.89
N SER A 476 12.22 19.67 -12.98
CA SER A 476 12.82 19.88 -11.67
C SER A 476 12.34 18.85 -10.64
N ASN A 477 13.28 18.34 -9.84
CA ASN A 477 13.02 17.48 -8.68
C ASN A 477 12.22 18.22 -7.59
N VAL A 478 12.26 19.55 -7.53
CA VAL A 478 11.56 20.33 -6.49
C VAL A 478 10.11 20.59 -6.88
N THR A 479 9.87 21.03 -8.13
CA THR A 479 8.55 21.48 -8.58
C THR A 479 7.78 20.43 -9.37
N ALA A 480 8.41 19.29 -9.71
CA ALA A 480 7.88 18.27 -10.62
C ALA A 480 7.40 18.83 -11.98
N SER A 481 7.91 20.00 -12.37
CA SER A 481 7.53 20.77 -13.54
C SER A 481 8.79 21.25 -14.28
N PRO A 482 8.68 21.68 -15.55
CA PRO A 482 9.81 22.26 -16.26
C PRO A 482 10.46 23.41 -15.48
N PHE A 483 11.79 23.49 -15.54
CA PHE A 483 12.54 24.65 -15.10
C PHE A 483 12.07 25.90 -15.89
N PRO A 484 12.06 27.08 -15.25
CA PRO A 484 11.79 28.33 -15.93
C PRO A 484 12.92 28.70 -16.89
N ASP A 485 12.65 29.68 -17.76
CA ASP A 485 13.65 30.23 -18.68
C ASP A 485 14.65 31.19 -17.99
N ASP A 486 14.25 31.76 -16.84
CA ASP A 486 15.03 32.76 -16.11
C ASP A 486 16.19 32.15 -15.30
N GLU A 487 17.39 32.69 -15.49
CA GLU A 487 18.62 32.22 -14.84
C GLU A 487 18.55 32.29 -13.31
N ALA A 488 18.01 33.37 -12.74
CA ALA A 488 17.97 33.54 -11.30
C ALA A 488 17.00 32.53 -10.65
N GLU A 489 15.87 32.26 -11.31
CA GLU A 489 14.93 31.23 -10.85
C GLU A 489 15.50 29.81 -10.99
N ILE A 490 16.27 29.50 -12.05
CA ILE A 490 16.98 28.21 -12.15
C ILE A 490 17.95 28.05 -10.96
N LYS A 491 18.76 29.07 -10.66
CA LYS A 491 19.70 29.05 -9.51
C LYS A 491 18.96 28.80 -8.20
N LYS A 492 17.84 29.51 -7.96
CA LYS A 492 16.99 29.32 -6.77
C LYS A 492 16.49 27.88 -6.62
N ILE A 493 16.02 27.29 -7.71
CA ILE A 493 15.53 25.91 -7.69
C ILE A 493 16.67 24.92 -7.37
N LEU A 494 17.88 25.13 -7.94
CA LEU A 494 19.04 24.28 -7.66
C LEU A 494 19.48 24.34 -6.19
N MET A 495 19.43 25.51 -5.56
CA MET A 495 19.71 25.67 -4.12
C MET A 495 18.67 24.94 -3.27
N ARG A 496 17.38 25.14 -3.58
CA ARG A 496 16.26 24.46 -2.92
C ARG A 496 16.36 22.94 -3.03
N GLN A 497 16.84 22.42 -4.16
CA GLN A 497 16.97 20.99 -4.42
C GLN A 497 17.80 20.24 -3.35
N LEU A 498 18.78 20.89 -2.73
CA LEU A 498 19.62 20.25 -1.71
C LEU A 498 18.89 20.02 -0.38
N VAL A 499 17.88 20.85 -0.09
CA VAL A 499 17.20 20.91 1.21
C VAL A 499 15.71 20.55 1.16
N GLU A 500 15.14 20.49 -0.05
CA GLU A 500 13.74 20.12 -0.28
C GLU A 500 13.61 18.70 -0.86
N PRO A 501 12.45 18.03 -0.64
CA PRO A 501 12.25 16.65 -1.09
C PRO A 501 12.25 16.52 -2.61
N VAL A 502 12.82 15.43 -3.10
CA VAL A 502 12.80 15.05 -4.52
C VAL A 502 11.43 14.44 -4.90
N GLN A 503 10.69 15.14 -5.74
CA GLN A 503 9.35 14.81 -6.23
C GLN A 503 9.36 13.87 -7.45
N TRP A 504 10.17 12.81 -7.42
CA TRP A 504 10.43 11.95 -8.59
C TRP A 504 9.18 11.29 -9.19
N GLU A 505 8.29 10.77 -8.34
CA GLU A 505 7.05 10.14 -8.79
C GLU A 505 6.17 11.12 -9.57
N SER A 506 5.95 12.31 -8.99
CA SER A 506 5.15 13.38 -9.59
C SER A 506 5.81 13.89 -10.87
N LEU A 507 7.14 14.01 -10.88
CA LEU A 507 7.93 14.40 -12.04
C LEU A 507 7.71 13.43 -13.20
N ILE A 508 7.88 12.13 -12.99
CA ILE A 508 7.71 11.13 -14.06
C ILE A 508 6.28 11.11 -14.56
N LYS A 509 5.29 11.25 -13.66
CA LYS A 509 3.88 11.39 -14.06
C LYS A 509 3.66 12.62 -14.94
N SER A 510 4.30 13.75 -14.60
CA SER A 510 4.24 14.99 -15.37
C SER A 510 4.83 14.81 -16.78
N VAL A 511 6.02 14.21 -16.87
CA VAL A 511 6.68 13.85 -18.14
C VAL A 511 5.76 12.96 -19.01
N ILE A 512 5.22 11.88 -18.45
CA ILE A 512 4.34 10.95 -19.19
C ILE A 512 3.05 11.64 -19.63
N SER A 513 2.45 12.47 -18.76
CA SER A 513 1.22 13.22 -19.06
C SER A 513 1.41 14.26 -20.17
N SER A 514 2.64 14.74 -20.37
CA SER A 514 3.00 15.62 -21.50
C SER A 514 3.27 14.86 -22.81
N GLY A 515 2.95 13.56 -22.86
CA GLY A 515 3.05 12.72 -24.06
C GLY A 515 4.42 12.04 -24.25
N LYS A 516 5.34 12.19 -23.30
CA LYS A 516 6.69 11.61 -23.37
C LYS A 516 6.69 10.20 -22.79
N THR A 517 6.54 9.22 -23.67
CA THR A 517 6.32 7.81 -23.33
C THR A 517 7.47 6.88 -23.73
N SER A 518 8.49 7.39 -24.44
CA SER A 518 9.73 6.68 -24.77
C SER A 518 10.86 7.22 -23.90
N LEU A 519 11.08 6.56 -22.76
CA LEU A 519 12.05 7.00 -21.76
C LEU A 519 13.36 6.23 -21.92
N HIS A 520 14.49 6.94 -21.87
CA HIS A 520 15.83 6.35 -21.96
C HIS A 520 16.66 6.76 -20.73
N GLU A 521 17.13 5.81 -19.92
CA GLU A 521 18.09 6.07 -18.83
C GLU A 521 19.50 6.05 -19.40
N LEU A 522 20.19 7.19 -19.33
CA LEU A 522 21.55 7.35 -19.86
C LEU A 522 22.52 7.54 -18.70
N GLY A 523 23.31 6.51 -18.41
CA GLY A 523 24.27 6.51 -17.31
C GLY A 523 24.38 5.16 -16.61
N PRO A 524 25.14 5.09 -15.50
CA PRO A 524 25.33 3.87 -14.75
C PRO A 524 24.02 3.31 -14.18
N GLY A 525 23.91 1.98 -14.13
CA GLY A 525 22.80 1.29 -13.46
C GLY A 525 21.50 1.16 -14.26
N GLN A 526 20.38 1.08 -13.53
CA GLN A 526 19.01 0.95 -14.08
C GLN A 526 17.95 1.32 -13.03
N GLN A 527 18.31 2.22 -12.11
CA GLN A 527 17.48 2.52 -10.95
C GLN A 527 16.20 3.22 -11.39
N ILE A 528 16.29 4.14 -12.36
CA ILE A 528 15.13 4.87 -12.86
C ILE A 528 14.17 3.91 -13.56
N LYS A 529 14.67 3.01 -14.41
CA LYS A 529 13.83 1.96 -15.03
C LYS A 529 13.08 1.12 -13.98
N ALA A 530 13.74 0.76 -12.88
CA ALA A 530 13.12 0.00 -11.80
C ALA A 530 12.01 0.80 -11.08
N MET A 531 12.20 2.10 -10.87
CA MET A 531 11.17 2.98 -10.30
C MET A 531 10.00 3.18 -11.26
N VAL A 532 10.27 3.41 -12.55
CA VAL A 532 9.23 3.59 -13.58
C VAL A 532 8.35 2.36 -13.71
N LYS A 533 8.88 1.15 -13.52
CA LYS A 533 8.06 -0.08 -13.45
C LYS A 533 6.92 0.01 -12.45
N ARG A 534 7.12 0.74 -11.35
CA ARG A 534 6.13 0.94 -10.29
C ARG A 534 5.25 2.18 -10.51
N ILE A 535 5.63 3.09 -11.40
CA ILE A 535 4.89 4.32 -11.72
C ILE A 535 3.95 4.07 -12.91
N ASP A 536 4.48 3.55 -14.01
CA ASP A 536 3.75 3.31 -15.26
C ASP A 536 4.30 2.09 -16.00
N GLN A 537 3.49 1.03 -16.06
CA GLN A 537 3.90 -0.25 -16.64
C GLN A 537 4.01 -0.18 -18.17
N GLN A 538 3.30 0.73 -18.84
CA GLN A 538 3.34 0.85 -20.30
C GLN A 538 4.62 1.53 -20.76
N CYS A 539 5.00 2.62 -20.10
CA CYS A 539 6.27 3.31 -20.33
C CYS A 539 7.44 2.41 -19.97
N TRP A 540 7.37 1.67 -18.85
CA TRP A 540 8.42 0.72 -18.46
C TRP A 540 8.75 -0.32 -19.55
N LYS A 541 7.74 -0.85 -20.26
CA LYS A 541 7.95 -1.85 -21.33
C LYS A 541 8.77 -1.30 -22.50
N LYS A 542 8.68 0.00 -22.77
CA LYS A 542 9.42 0.69 -23.83
C LYS A 542 10.71 1.36 -23.32
N PHE A 543 10.94 1.31 -22.01
CA PHE A 543 12.05 1.98 -21.35
C PHE A 543 13.37 1.29 -21.72
N THR A 544 14.32 2.04 -22.26
CA THR A 544 15.66 1.53 -22.60
C THR A 544 16.74 2.16 -21.74
N ASN A 545 17.89 1.51 -21.63
CA ASN A 545 19.02 1.98 -20.84
C ASN A 545 20.27 2.00 -21.73
N ALA A 546 21.01 3.09 -21.74
CA ALA A 546 22.37 3.15 -22.27
C ALA A 546 23.32 3.12 -21.08
N ARG A 547 23.88 1.94 -20.80
CA ARG A 547 24.74 1.70 -19.64
C ARG A 547 26.18 1.94 -20.01
N VAL A 548 26.95 2.45 -19.05
CA VAL A 548 28.38 2.72 -19.18
C VAL A 548 29.18 2.08 -18.08
#